data_AF-A0A3N2EW91-F1
#
_entry.id   AF-A0A3N2EW91-F1
#
_cell.length_a   1.000
_cell.length_b   1.000
_cell.length_c   1.000
_cell.angle_alpha   90.00
_cell.angle_beta   90.00
_cell.angle_gamma   90.00
#
_symmetry.space_group_name_H-M   'P 1'
#
loop_
_entity.id
_entity.type
_entity.pdbx_description
1 polymer ?
#
loop_
_entity_poly.entity_id
_entity_poly.type
_entity_poly.pdbx_seq_one_letter_code
_entity_poly.pdbx_strand_id
1 'polypeptide(L)'
;MKFTGLQSSSLPDTSDSVKECVNLGQWTLFKSNTKTCGVMFFLRAGKEIFALSETGKVMPSSPISEPLDMTEVFYFSDLPKPESLSNTSYQLAR
;
A
#
# COMPACT_ATOMS: atom_id res chain seq x y z
N MET A 1 -9.66 -4.01 -10.37
CA MET A 1 -8.38 -3.75 -9.67
C MET A 1 -7.73 -2.55 -10.32
N LYS A 2 -7.51 -1.46 -9.58
CA LYS A 2 -6.97 -0.19 -10.09
C LYS A 2 -5.57 0.04 -9.52
N PHE A 3 -4.66 0.61 -10.31
CA PHE A 3 -3.33 0.99 -9.86
C PHE A 3 -3.22 2.50 -9.73
N THR A 4 -2.86 2.95 -8.53
CA THR A 4 -2.86 4.36 -8.16
C THR A 4 -1.48 4.79 -7.67
N GLY A 5 -0.99 5.90 -8.20
CA GLY A 5 0.25 6.52 -7.74
C GLY A 5 -0.03 7.39 -6.52
N LEU A 6 0.74 7.20 -5.45
CA LEU A 6 0.67 7.95 -4.20
C LEU A 6 2.05 8.59 -3.95
N GLN A 7 2.08 9.75 -3.30
CA GLN A 7 3.36 10.34 -2.86
C GLN A 7 3.81 9.68 -1.56
N SER A 8 5.11 9.42 -1.40
CA SER A 8 5.69 8.89 -0.17
C SER A 8 5.41 9.77 1.06
N SER A 9 5.19 11.06 0.83
CA SER A 9 4.77 12.05 1.82
C SER A 9 3.32 11.87 2.31
N SER A 10 2.46 11.19 1.55
CA SER A 10 1.09 10.87 1.98
C SER A 10 1.04 9.80 3.06
N LEU A 11 2.12 9.01 3.23
CA LEU A 11 2.28 8.05 4.32
C LEU A 11 3.53 8.40 5.16
N PRO A 12 3.51 9.51 5.91
CA PRO A 12 4.68 10.00 6.63
C PRO A 12 5.08 9.09 7.80
N ASP A 13 4.15 8.37 8.41
CA ASP A 13 4.44 7.45 9.53
C ASP A 13 4.97 6.09 9.07
N THR A 14 4.97 5.82 7.76
CA THR A 14 5.55 4.60 7.20
C THR A 14 7.05 4.77 7.01
N SER A 15 7.83 3.79 7.46
CA SER A 15 9.29 3.75 7.26
C SER A 15 9.66 3.70 5.78
N ASP A 16 10.76 4.35 5.39
CA ASP A 16 11.23 4.38 4.00
C ASP A 16 11.46 2.97 3.43
N SER A 17 11.99 2.05 4.24
CA SER A 17 12.19 0.65 3.81
C SER A 17 10.88 -0.04 3.41
N VAL A 18 9.77 0.27 4.09
CA VAL A 18 8.45 -0.26 3.71
C VAL A 18 8.04 0.29 2.34
N LYS A 19 8.26 1.59 2.12
CA LYS A 19 7.90 2.25 0.86
C LYS A 19 8.74 1.73 -0.30
N GLU A 20 10.03 1.52 -0.07
CA GLU A 20 10.94 0.87 -1.03
C GLU A 20 10.47 -0.56 -1.34
N CYS A 21 10.17 -1.39 -0.34
CA CYS A 21 9.68 -2.76 -0.56
C CYS A 21 8.38 -2.78 -1.37
N VAL A 22 7.46 -1.82 -1.14
CA VAL A 22 6.25 -1.67 -1.96
C VAL A 22 6.59 -1.32 -3.41
N ASN A 23 7.49 -0.35 -3.62
CA ASN A 23 7.81 0.13 -4.95
C ASN A 23 8.70 -0.84 -5.75
N LEU A 24 9.45 -1.70 -5.06
CA LEU A 24 10.16 -2.84 -5.62
C LEU A 24 9.24 -4.03 -5.96
N GLY A 25 7.95 -3.95 -5.59
CA GLY A 25 6.98 -5.02 -5.79
C GLY A 25 7.17 -6.22 -4.87
N GLN A 26 7.99 -6.09 -3.82
CA GLN A 26 8.15 -7.13 -2.80
C GLN A 26 6.94 -7.19 -1.88
N TRP A 27 6.41 -6.02 -1.50
CA TRP A 27 5.21 -5.86 -0.70
C TRP A 27 4.09 -5.20 -1.51
N THR A 28 2.85 -5.38 -1.09
CA THR A 28 1.70 -4.81 -1.81
C THR A 28 0.91 -3.90 -0.87
N LEU A 29 0.86 -2.62 -1.21
CA LEU A 29 -0.01 -1.65 -0.55
C LEU A 29 -1.33 -1.58 -1.32
N PHE A 30 -2.46 -1.80 -0.65
CA PHE A 30 -3.76 -1.84 -1.30
C PHE A 30 -4.89 -1.34 -0.39
N LYS A 31 -6.03 -1.02 -1.00
CA LYS A 31 -7.31 -0.79 -0.32
C LYS A 31 -8.23 -1.97 -0.53
N SER A 32 -9.06 -2.18 0.49
CA SER A 32 -10.16 -3.13 0.44
C SER A 32 -11.48 -2.42 0.74
N ASN A 33 -12.57 -2.98 0.24
CA ASN A 33 -13.93 -2.48 0.53
C ASN A 33 -14.39 -2.82 1.97
N THR A 34 -13.57 -3.55 2.72
CA THR A 34 -13.81 -3.81 4.15
C THR A 34 -13.75 -2.50 4.93
N LYS A 35 -14.88 -2.13 5.53
CA LYS A 35 -14.98 -0.98 6.42
C LYS A 35 -14.43 -1.35 7.79
N THR A 36 -13.12 -1.21 7.98
CA THR A 36 -12.49 -1.34 9.29
C THR A 36 -12.27 0.05 9.87
N CYS A 37 -12.77 0.29 11.07
CA CYS A 37 -12.69 1.60 11.70
C CYS A 37 -11.23 2.07 11.83
N GLY A 38 -10.92 3.25 11.29
CA GLY A 38 -9.59 3.86 11.34
C GLY A 38 -8.56 3.26 10.37
N VAL A 39 -8.91 2.26 9.57
CA VAL A 39 -8.03 1.67 8.57
C VAL A 39 -8.31 2.30 7.21
N MET A 40 -7.27 2.84 6.58
CA MET A 40 -7.36 3.40 5.23
C MET A 40 -6.59 2.59 4.20
N PHE A 41 -5.53 1.89 4.60
CA PHE A 41 -4.73 1.08 3.69
C PHE A 41 -4.38 -0.27 4.32
N PHE A 42 -4.01 -1.22 3.47
CA PHE A 42 -3.58 -2.56 3.84
C PHE A 42 -2.23 -2.84 3.19
N LEU A 43 -1.28 -3.31 3.98
CA LEU A 43 0.05 -3.68 3.52
C LEU A 43 0.22 -5.20 3.63
N ARG A 44 0.34 -5.87 2.48
CA ARG A 44 0.70 -7.28 2.42
C ARG A 44 2.21 -7.43 2.38
N ALA A 45 2.78 -7.98 3.44
CA ALA A 45 4.19 -8.35 3.52
C ALA A 45 4.28 -9.89 3.56
N GLY A 46 4.38 -10.50 2.37
CA GLY A 46 4.37 -11.96 2.23
C GLY A 46 3.01 -12.58 2.58
N LYS A 47 2.97 -13.33 3.69
CA LYS A 47 1.77 -14.04 4.17
C LYS A 47 0.93 -13.22 5.16
N GLU A 48 1.49 -12.12 5.67
CA GLU A 48 0.83 -11.29 6.67
C GLU A 48 0.27 -10.03 6.02
N ILE A 49 -0.87 -9.57 6.54
CA ILE A 49 -1.50 -8.33 6.12
C ILE A 49 -1.59 -7.40 7.32
N PHE A 50 -1.08 -6.18 7.16
CA PHE A 50 -1.09 -5.13 8.17
C PHE A 50 -2.10 -4.06 7.78
N ALA A 51 -2.97 -3.68 8.71
CA ALA A 51 -3.83 -2.51 8.57
C ALA A 51 -3.04 -1.25 8.85
N LEU A 52 -3.16 -0.25 7.98
CA LEU A 52 -2.54 1.06 8.13
C LEU A 52 -3.61 2.16 8.25
N SER A 53 -3.34 3.17 9.07
CA SER A 53 -4.10 4.42 9.08
C SER A 53 -3.90 5.23 7.81
N GLU A 54 -4.61 6.36 7.70
CA GLU A 54 -4.41 7.33 6.62
C GLU A 54 -2.97 7.83 6.50
N THR A 55 -2.26 7.95 7.62
CA THR A 55 -0.87 8.43 7.67
C THR A 55 0.16 7.33 7.47
N GLY A 56 -0.27 6.06 7.34
CA GLY A 56 0.62 4.92 7.15
C GLY A 56 1.15 4.30 8.44
N LYS A 57 0.54 4.63 9.59
CA LYS A 57 0.84 3.99 10.87
C LYS A 57 0.20 2.62 10.93
N VAL A 58 0.94 1.60 11.38
CA VAL A 58 0.40 0.26 11.62
C VAL A 58 -0.62 0.29 12.75
N MET A 59 -1.81 -0.24 12.48
CA MET A 59 -2.90 -0.32 13.44
C MET A 59 -2.69 -1.49 14.41
N PRO A 60 -3.08 -1.34 15.68
CA PRO A 60 -2.93 -2.41 16.68
C PRO A 60 -3.80 -3.64 16.37
N SER A 61 -4.80 -3.49 15.50
CA SER A 61 -5.65 -4.59 15.00
C SER A 61 -4.99 -5.43 13.90
N SER A 62 -3.67 -5.29 13.70
CA SER A 62 -2.89 -6.09 12.75
C SER A 62 -2.04 -7.15 13.48
N PRO A 63 -1.72 -8.28 12.84
CA PRO A 63 -2.08 -8.66 11.48
C PRO A 63 -3.56 -9.06 11.34
N ILE A 64 -4.09 -8.94 10.14
CA ILE A 64 -5.48 -9.27 9.80
C ILE A 64 -5.51 -10.53 8.95
N SER A 65 -6.53 -11.36 9.18
CA SER A 65 -6.72 -12.60 8.42
C SER A 65 -7.43 -12.34 7.08
N GLU A 66 -6.98 -13.02 6.03
CA GLU A 66 -7.67 -13.10 4.73
C GLU A 66 -9.09 -13.72 4.91
N PRO A 67 -10.08 -13.41 4.05
CA PRO A 67 -9.96 -12.72 2.77
C PRO A 67 -10.25 -11.21 2.83
N LEU A 68 -9.36 -10.41 2.22
CA LEU A 68 -9.60 -9.00 1.93
C LEU A 68 -9.71 -8.82 0.42
N ASP A 69 -10.80 -8.22 -0.05
CA ASP A 69 -10.98 -7.87 -1.45
C ASP A 69 -9.99 -6.76 -1.84
N MET A 70 -9.01 -7.06 -2.69
CA MET A 70 -8.05 -6.07 -3.17
C MET A 70 -8.65 -5.25 -4.32
N THR A 71 -9.18 -4.07 -4.01
CA THR A 71 -9.88 -3.23 -4.99
C THR A 71 -8.95 -2.27 -5.72
N GLU A 72 -7.98 -1.69 -5.00
CA GLU A 72 -7.05 -0.68 -5.50
C GLU A 72 -5.66 -0.91 -4.90
N VAL A 73 -4.62 -0.86 -5.73
CA VAL A 73 -3.22 -1.07 -5.35
C VAL A 73 -2.47 0.25 -5.53
N PHE A 74 -1.61 0.56 -4.56
CA PHE A 74 -0.88 1.82 -4.50
C PHE A 74 0.62 1.59 -4.67
N TYR A 75 1.24 2.45 -5.47
CA TYR A 75 2.69 2.54 -5.63
C TYR A 75 3.15 3.96 -5.34
N PHE A 76 4.40 4.09 -4.88
CA PHE A 76 4.97 5.40 -4.58
C PHE A 76 5.54 6.01 -5.87
N SER A 77 4.87 7.04 -6.37
CA SER A 77 5.22 7.66 -7.66
C SER A 77 6.53 8.43 -7.64
N ASP A 78 6.99 8.80 -6.45
CA ASP A 78 8.18 9.59 -6.17
C ASP A 78 9.39 8.73 -5.76
N LEU A 79 9.21 7.42 -5.61
CA LEU A 79 10.29 6.48 -5.30
C LEU A 79 10.76 5.74 -6.57
N PRO A 80 12.02 5.26 -6.60
CA PRO A 80 12.52 4.45 -7.70
C PRO A 80 11.77 3.11 -7.76
N LYS A 81 11.40 2.70 -8.97
CA LYS A 81 10.74 1.42 -9.26
C LYS A 81 11.57 0.61 -10.28
N PRO A 82 11.58 -0.73 -10.21
CA PRO A 82 12.28 -1.56 -11.17
C PRO A 82 11.66 -1.43 -12.57
N GLU A 83 12.48 -1.62 -13.61
CA GLU A 83 12.06 -1.53 -15.02
C GLU A 83 10.89 -2.47 -15.35
N SER A 84 10.81 -3.63 -14.68
CA SER A 84 9.69 -4.57 -14.79
C SER A 84 8.33 -3.97 -14.42
N LEU A 85 8.31 -2.95 -13.55
CA LEU A 85 7.10 -2.19 -13.16
C LEU A 85 6.98 -0.85 -13.91
N SER A 86 7.83 -0.61 -14.92
CA SER A 86 7.79 0.61 -15.72
C SER A 86 6.67 0.60 -16.76
N ASN A 87 6.19 -0.58 -17.15
CA ASN A 87 5.01 -0.73 -18.02
C ASN A 87 3.67 -0.50 -17.31
N THR A 88 3.67 -0.40 -15.97
CA THR A 88 2.45 -0.19 -15.19
C THR A 88 2.02 1.27 -15.31
N SER A 89 0.90 1.51 -16.00
CA SER A 89 0.27 2.83 -16.10
C SER A 89 -0.42 3.17 -14.79
N TYR A 90 0.15 4.09 -14.01
CA TYR A 90 -0.45 4.58 -12.77
C TYR A 90 -1.38 5.75 -13.05
N GLN A 91 -2.57 5.74 -12.45
CA GLN A 91 -3.35 6.97 -12.32
C GLN A 91 -2.88 7.69 -11.06
N LEU A 92 -2.36 8.91 -11.18
CA LEU A 92 -1.97 9.70 -10.02
C LEU A 92 -3.22 9.96 -9.16
N ALA A 93 -3.15 9.65 -7.86
CA ALA A 93 -4.19 10.08 -6.93
C ALA A 93 -4.20 11.63 -6.95
N ARG A 94 -5.35 12.20 -7.33
CA ARG A 94 -5.60 13.64 -7.24
C ARG A 94 -6.05 14.02 -5.85
#